data_AF-A0A2R6NCY8-F1
#
_entry.id   AF-A0A2R6NCY8-F1
#
_cell.length_a   1.000
_cell.length_b   1.000
_cell.length_c   1.000
_cell.angle_alpha   90.00
_cell.angle_beta   90.00
_cell.angle_gamma   90.00
#
_symmetry.space_group_name_H-M   'P 1'
#
loop_
_entity.id
_entity.type
_entity.pdbx_description
1 polymer ?
#
loop_
_entity_poly.entity_id
_entity_poly.type
_entity_poly.pdbx_seq_one_letter_code
_entity_poly.pdbx_strand_id
1 'polypeptide(L)'
;MELLGQGIHPDSIPRGDPGWSPRPGPEHGNPHALDFLYPIVRSPSGTGLVTDVEANNHGLMGTYNAGNGRSGIWVGVSTEGTITFRNCRIEEFGSNGTYTSRTNGVVQFEGGTYRNNDNNQIRVGSPGSSIEGTTMVVDADTSDAPNPYDALNYRGVRIEMGRMNDRTDVTVRNCDIAIESVSHSGGGVVAESTASEFTVENTRIGIEADGVCGILGKVPDGGGAYPAPAEPHTATVRNASVTGSASGNAAIELRERSGSVVANCCIEGDGDGRDGVAFVRSDGCVVRNATIDVTGEPVVTSNADVDVSGVSLGGSCPVPSVPRSPKPSKPPDSSDPGDAVPEDVLTIEGAPGADYELGVTGDLTKSATMDATIDPNDTVDGSSATGQVGGGGRDSYEYTGEITRLVLDGGVNLYYNGESIDPATYLPNTVTIESASYVEYEIETTDGIVKSAAMGAADPSDTVDGTTATGQAGEGGQDSFAYPGEIESLDIDGDATVYRNGTVLSKPGGTSSEQSGLPVFGRLSA
;
A
#
# COMPACT_ATOMS: atom_id res chain seq x y z
N MET A 1 0.99 9.57 32.95
CA MET A 1 -0.45 9.88 33.08
C MET A 1 -1.03 9.46 31.76
N GLU A 2 -1.69 8.31 31.72
CA GLU A 2 -2.32 7.83 30.50
C GLU A 2 -3.59 8.66 30.26
N LEU A 3 -3.62 9.35 29.12
CA LEU A 3 -4.75 10.15 28.71
C LEU A 3 -5.45 9.41 27.57
N LEU A 4 -6.48 8.66 27.93
CA LEU A 4 -7.40 8.02 26.98
C LEU A 4 -8.40 9.08 26.52
N GLY A 5 -8.41 9.38 25.22
CA GLY A 5 -9.40 10.28 24.64
C GLY A 5 -10.02 9.66 23.42
N GLN A 6 -11.34 9.46 23.41
CA GLN A 6 -12.08 9.15 22.17
C GLN A 6 -12.17 10.43 21.31
N GLY A 7 -11.04 10.92 20.83
CA GLY A 7 -10.91 12.20 20.13
C GLY A 7 -11.31 12.08 18.66
N ILE A 8 -12.47 11.49 18.37
CA ILE A 8 -13.06 11.50 17.05
C ILE A 8 -13.88 12.78 16.92
N HIS A 9 -13.50 13.67 16.01
CA HIS A 9 -14.35 14.81 15.70
C HIS A 9 -15.60 14.27 14.98
N PRO A 10 -16.84 14.62 15.40
CA PRO A 10 -18.06 14.04 14.84
C PRO A 10 -18.23 14.29 13.34
N ASP A 11 -17.69 15.41 12.85
CA ASP A 11 -17.69 15.74 11.42
C ASP A 11 -16.42 15.28 10.68
N SER A 12 -15.57 14.43 11.28
CA SER A 12 -14.47 13.78 10.56
C SER A 12 -15.03 12.71 9.64
N ILE A 13 -14.64 12.76 8.37
CA ILE A 13 -15.03 11.82 7.32
C ILE A 13 -13.76 11.07 6.88
N PRO A 14 -13.73 9.73 6.95
CA PRO A 14 -12.63 8.91 6.42
C PRO A 14 -12.39 9.15 4.93
N ARG A 15 -11.19 8.81 4.45
CA ARG A 15 -10.91 8.84 3.01
C ARG A 15 -11.74 7.78 2.30
N GLY A 16 -12.34 8.16 1.17
CA GLY A 16 -13.20 7.30 0.38
C GLY A 16 -14.68 7.50 0.68
N ASP A 17 -15.02 8.04 1.86
CA ASP A 17 -16.39 8.27 2.25
C ASP A 17 -17.02 9.51 1.57
N PRO A 18 -18.34 9.48 1.31
CA PRO A 18 -19.06 10.62 0.74
C PRO A 18 -18.83 11.92 1.54
N GLY A 19 -18.36 12.96 0.86
CA GLY A 19 -18.07 14.26 1.46
C GLY A 19 -16.60 14.48 1.82
N TRP A 20 -15.76 13.44 1.76
CA TRP A 20 -14.31 13.61 1.82
C TRP A 20 -13.79 14.36 0.58
N SER A 21 -12.96 15.38 0.78
CA SER A 21 -12.34 16.11 -0.33
C SER A 21 -10.86 16.37 -0.08
N PRO A 22 -9.93 15.91 -0.93
CA PRO A 22 -8.49 16.09 -0.71
C PRO A 22 -8.00 17.50 -1.03
N ARG A 23 -8.91 18.43 -1.36
CA ARG A 23 -8.52 19.74 -1.89
C ARG A 23 -7.90 20.61 -0.79
N PRO A 24 -6.86 21.42 -1.12
CA PRO A 24 -6.31 22.38 -0.17
C PRO A 24 -7.37 23.41 0.25
N GLY A 25 -7.43 23.73 1.54
CA GLY A 25 -8.30 24.77 2.09
C GLY A 25 -9.06 24.30 3.33
N PRO A 26 -9.23 25.15 4.37
CA PRO A 26 -9.96 24.81 5.59
C PRO A 26 -11.43 24.44 5.36
N GLU A 27 -12.01 24.84 4.22
CA GLU A 27 -13.38 24.57 3.80
C GLU A 27 -13.56 23.24 3.05
N HIS A 28 -12.46 22.56 2.72
CA HIS A 28 -12.45 21.33 1.92
C HIS A 28 -11.88 20.13 2.68
N GLY A 29 -11.33 20.34 3.88
CA GLY A 29 -10.78 19.29 4.72
C GLY A 29 -11.77 18.74 5.76
N ASN A 30 -11.38 17.65 6.42
CA ASN A 30 -11.95 17.34 7.73
C ASN A 30 -11.77 18.54 8.67
N PRO A 31 -12.72 18.76 9.60
CA PRO A 31 -12.65 19.86 10.55
C PRO A 31 -11.32 19.84 11.31
N HIS A 32 -10.78 21.02 11.55
CA HIS A 32 -9.54 21.15 12.31
C HIS A 32 -9.78 20.68 13.76
N ALA A 33 -9.34 19.46 14.06
CA ALA A 33 -9.25 18.97 15.42
C ALA A 33 -7.98 19.51 16.07
N LEU A 34 -8.07 19.95 17.34
CA LEU A 34 -6.86 20.30 18.09
C LEU A 34 -6.00 19.04 18.26
N ASP A 35 -4.73 19.12 17.90
CA ASP A 35 -3.73 18.09 18.20
C ASP A 35 -3.65 17.87 19.71
N PHE A 36 -3.28 16.66 20.12
CA PHE A 36 -3.26 16.29 21.53
C PHE A 36 -2.19 17.05 22.32
N LEU A 37 -0.98 17.19 21.77
CA LEU A 37 0.11 17.95 22.37
C LEU A 37 0.79 18.88 21.35
N TYR A 38 0.94 20.16 21.74
CA TYR A 38 1.57 21.19 20.91
C TYR A 38 2.69 21.96 21.65
N PRO A 39 3.87 21.35 21.84
CA PRO A 39 4.99 21.98 22.52
C PRO A 39 5.79 22.90 21.57
N ILE A 40 6.37 23.98 22.10
CA ILE A 40 7.12 24.97 21.32
C ILE A 40 8.40 25.36 22.05
N VAL A 41 9.54 25.32 21.35
CA VAL A 41 10.83 25.86 21.82
C VAL A 41 11.23 27.07 20.98
N ARG A 42 10.85 28.27 21.43
CA ARG A 42 10.99 29.51 20.65
C ARG A 42 12.41 30.07 20.52
N SER A 43 13.30 29.72 21.44
CA SER A 43 14.68 30.22 21.41
C SER A 43 15.54 29.29 20.55
N PRO A 44 16.33 29.80 19.59
CA PRO A 44 17.25 28.98 18.79
C PRO A 44 18.28 28.20 19.62
N SER A 45 18.65 28.72 20.79
CA SER A 45 19.54 28.03 21.74
C SER A 45 18.80 27.30 22.86
N GLY A 46 17.46 27.28 22.81
CA GLY A 46 16.62 26.66 23.81
C GLY A 46 16.56 25.16 23.62
N THR A 47 16.33 24.45 24.73
CA THR A 47 16.01 23.02 24.71
C THR A 47 14.67 22.78 25.41
N GLY A 48 13.89 21.84 24.89
CA GLY A 48 12.66 21.34 25.49
C GLY A 48 12.71 19.83 25.63
N LEU A 49 12.22 19.31 26.75
CA LEU A 49 12.08 17.87 26.99
C LEU A 49 10.61 17.56 27.27
N VAL A 50 10.04 16.69 26.46
CA VAL A 50 8.76 16.03 26.70
C VAL A 50 9.10 14.57 27.01
N THR A 51 8.72 14.07 28.18
CA THR A 51 9.09 12.72 28.61
C THR A 51 7.89 11.99 29.20
N ASP A 52 7.80 10.69 28.94
CA ASP A 52 6.83 9.77 29.57
C ASP A 52 5.35 10.21 29.35
N VAL A 53 5.08 10.80 28.19
CA VAL A 53 3.71 11.11 27.73
C VAL A 53 3.10 9.85 27.15
N GLU A 54 1.92 9.48 27.64
CA GLU A 54 1.15 8.35 27.13
C GLU A 54 -0.22 8.85 26.63
N ALA A 55 -0.48 8.67 25.35
CA ALA A 55 -1.70 9.09 24.69
C ALA A 55 -2.20 8.00 23.75
N ASN A 56 -3.47 7.63 23.91
CA ASN A 56 -4.15 6.69 23.03
C ASN A 56 -5.52 7.26 22.65
N ASN A 57 -5.79 7.39 21.35
CA ASN A 57 -6.92 8.18 20.84
C ASN A 57 -8.09 7.37 20.26
N HIS A 58 -7.91 6.07 19.96
CA HIS A 58 -8.89 5.23 19.22
C HIS A 58 -9.55 6.01 18.06
N GLY A 59 -8.73 6.72 17.31
CA GLY A 59 -9.14 7.71 16.34
C GLY A 59 -9.75 7.08 15.10
N LEU A 60 -10.66 7.82 14.46
CA LEU A 60 -11.19 7.46 13.16
C LEU A 60 -10.07 7.63 12.11
N MET A 61 -9.66 6.53 11.49
CA MET A 61 -8.59 6.49 10.50
C MET A 61 -9.07 7.01 9.16
N GLY A 62 -8.13 7.41 8.30
CA GLY A 62 -8.42 8.05 7.02
C GLY A 62 -8.73 9.55 7.15
N THR A 63 -8.65 10.10 8.36
CA THR A 63 -9.16 11.45 8.64
C THR A 63 -8.14 12.57 8.47
N TYR A 64 -6.87 12.24 8.20
CA TYR A 64 -5.89 13.27 7.80
C TYR A 64 -6.22 13.84 6.41
N ASN A 65 -6.59 15.12 6.35
CA ASN A 65 -7.00 15.73 5.09
C ASN A 65 -6.47 17.16 4.95
N ALA A 66 -5.72 17.42 3.89
CA ALA A 66 -5.08 18.71 3.59
C ALA A 66 -4.22 19.28 4.75
N GLY A 67 -3.68 18.42 5.62
CA GLY A 67 -2.93 18.83 6.82
C GLY A 67 -3.77 18.96 8.09
N ASN A 68 -5.09 18.79 7.99
CA ASN A 68 -6.03 18.74 9.11
C ASN A 68 -6.26 17.29 9.58
N GLY A 69 -6.89 17.15 10.74
CA GLY A 69 -7.02 15.89 11.48
C GLY A 69 -6.44 16.07 12.88
N ARG A 70 -6.57 15.05 13.74
CA ARG A 70 -6.06 15.11 15.12
C ARG A 70 -4.76 14.35 15.24
N SER A 71 -3.62 15.03 15.24
CA SER A 71 -2.32 14.38 15.47
C SER A 71 -2.08 14.17 16.97
N GLY A 72 -1.23 13.20 17.31
CA GLY A 72 -0.81 13.00 18.70
C GLY A 72 0.06 14.14 19.18
N ILE A 73 1.13 14.41 18.45
CA ILE A 73 2.04 15.52 18.73
C ILE A 73 2.16 16.38 17.48
N TRP A 74 1.99 17.69 17.61
CA TRP A 74 2.37 18.63 16.57
C TRP A 74 3.53 19.49 17.07
N VAL A 75 4.57 19.68 16.24
CA VAL A 75 5.61 20.69 16.49
C VAL A 75 5.60 21.65 15.32
N GLY A 76 5.20 22.88 15.62
CA GLY A 76 4.92 23.88 14.60
C GLY A 76 6.12 24.73 14.24
N VAL A 77 5.92 25.55 13.22
CA VAL A 77 6.91 26.47 12.62
C VAL A 77 7.56 27.46 13.60
N SER A 78 7.01 27.62 14.81
CA SER A 78 7.54 28.53 15.84
C SER A 78 8.64 27.91 16.71
N THR A 79 8.94 26.63 16.53
CA THR A 79 10.06 25.97 17.22
C THR A 79 11.34 26.25 16.45
N GLU A 80 12.32 26.84 17.14
CA GLU A 80 13.64 27.24 16.62
C GLU A 80 14.78 26.49 17.31
N GLY A 81 14.57 26.06 18.57
CA GLY A 81 15.56 25.32 19.35
C GLY A 81 15.45 23.81 19.18
N THR A 82 16.00 23.05 20.13
CA THR A 82 15.90 21.59 20.13
C THR A 82 14.73 21.13 21.00
N ILE A 83 13.90 20.22 20.51
CA ILE A 83 12.91 19.52 21.31
C ILE A 83 13.14 18.02 21.28
N THR A 84 13.16 17.40 22.46
CA THR A 84 13.36 15.97 22.64
C THR A 84 12.09 15.34 23.21
N PHE A 85 11.59 14.30 22.56
CA PHE A 85 10.53 13.41 23.02
C PHE A 85 11.17 12.12 23.53
N ARG A 86 11.11 11.87 24.83
CA ARG A 86 11.74 10.71 25.48
C ARG A 86 10.69 9.77 26.04
N ASN A 87 10.81 8.47 25.74
CA ASN A 87 9.94 7.43 26.30
C ASN A 87 8.44 7.74 26.20
N CYS A 88 8.01 8.37 25.10
CA CYS A 88 6.60 8.70 24.90
C CYS A 88 5.87 7.51 24.23
N ARG A 89 4.60 7.32 24.56
CA ARG A 89 3.70 6.33 23.96
C ARG A 89 2.55 7.06 23.26
N ILE A 90 2.50 7.01 21.94
CA ILE A 90 1.50 7.72 21.13
C ILE A 90 0.82 6.73 20.20
N GLU A 91 -0.47 6.49 20.39
CA GLU A 91 -1.18 5.39 19.72
C GLU A 91 -2.56 5.79 19.19
N GLU A 92 -2.96 5.13 18.10
CA GLU A 92 -4.33 5.15 17.58
C GLU A 92 -4.85 6.55 17.22
N PHE A 93 -4.00 7.44 16.70
CA PHE A 93 -4.46 8.73 16.20
C PHE A 93 -4.94 8.63 14.74
N GLY A 94 -6.10 9.23 14.44
CA GLY A 94 -6.68 9.28 13.08
C GLY A 94 -5.93 10.19 12.09
N SER A 95 -4.77 10.69 12.52
CA SER A 95 -3.79 11.47 11.77
C SER A 95 -2.41 11.05 12.30
N ASN A 96 -1.36 11.76 11.89
CA ASN A 96 0.04 11.51 12.27
C ASN A 96 0.17 11.26 13.78
N GLY A 97 0.89 10.21 14.17
CA GLY A 97 1.26 10.01 15.58
C GLY A 97 2.06 11.21 16.07
N THR A 98 3.06 11.61 15.28
CA THR A 98 3.76 12.87 15.48
C THR A 98 3.92 13.62 14.16
N TYR A 99 3.31 14.79 14.06
CA TYR A 99 3.55 15.77 13.01
C TYR A 99 4.64 16.73 13.47
N THR A 100 5.90 16.31 13.33
CA THR A 100 7.08 17.08 13.77
C THR A 100 8.04 17.41 12.63
N SER A 101 7.57 17.24 11.40
CA SER A 101 8.16 17.88 10.23
C SER A 101 7.73 19.35 10.13
N ARG A 102 8.32 20.11 9.21
CA ARG A 102 7.94 21.50 8.93
C ARG A 102 8.15 22.45 10.13
N THR A 103 9.25 22.26 10.84
CA THR A 103 9.71 23.10 11.94
C THR A 103 11.13 23.60 11.63
N ASN A 104 11.52 24.75 12.19
CA ASN A 104 12.88 25.30 12.04
C ASN A 104 13.86 24.63 13.01
N GLY A 105 13.36 24.23 14.18
CA GLY A 105 14.15 23.61 15.24
C GLY A 105 14.40 22.11 15.04
N VAL A 106 15.38 21.60 15.80
CA VAL A 106 15.78 20.18 15.79
C VAL A 106 14.79 19.36 16.60
N VAL A 107 14.35 18.23 16.06
CA VAL A 107 13.44 17.29 16.74
C VAL A 107 14.16 15.97 17.02
N GLN A 108 14.09 15.51 18.26
CA GLN A 108 14.72 14.26 18.69
C GLN A 108 13.70 13.34 19.34
N PHE A 109 13.76 12.06 18.99
CA PHE A 109 13.00 10.99 19.64
C PHE A 109 13.99 10.03 20.30
N GLU A 110 13.79 9.76 21.59
CA GLU A 110 14.64 8.90 22.41
C GLU A 110 13.77 7.87 23.13
N GLY A 111 13.67 6.66 22.58
CA GLY A 111 12.79 5.62 23.11
C GLY A 111 11.30 5.90 22.92
N GLY A 112 10.48 4.99 23.45
CA GLY A 112 9.02 5.08 23.38
C GLY A 112 8.40 4.26 22.27
N THR A 113 7.07 4.23 22.26
CA THR A 113 6.24 3.40 21.37
C THR A 113 5.29 4.28 20.56
N TYR A 114 5.23 4.07 19.25
CA TYR A 114 4.33 4.80 18.36
C TYR A 114 3.58 3.76 17.51
N ARG A 115 2.27 3.61 17.76
CA ARG A 115 1.50 2.49 17.23
C ARG A 115 0.21 2.91 16.53
N ASN A 116 -0.08 2.35 15.35
CA ASN A 116 -1.37 2.48 14.66
C ASN A 116 -1.87 3.92 14.51
N ASN A 117 -0.96 4.86 14.30
CA ASN A 117 -1.32 6.24 13.99
C ASN A 117 -1.37 6.46 12.47
N ASP A 118 -2.46 7.06 11.97
CA ASP A 118 -2.66 7.29 10.54
C ASP A 118 -1.58 8.21 9.94
N ASN A 119 -1.32 7.98 8.66
CA ASN A 119 -0.30 8.58 7.80
C ASN A 119 1.15 8.27 8.18
N ASN A 120 1.46 8.12 9.47
CA ASN A 120 2.77 7.72 10.01
C ASN A 120 2.78 7.64 11.54
N GLN A 121 3.68 6.81 12.07
CA GLN A 121 3.98 6.77 13.49
C GLN A 121 4.82 8.00 13.90
N ILE A 122 5.89 8.27 13.13
CA ILE A 122 6.72 9.46 13.32
C ILE A 122 6.94 10.17 11.99
N ARG A 123 6.58 11.45 11.92
CA ARG A 123 6.96 12.34 10.82
C ARG A 123 7.90 13.43 11.31
N VAL A 124 9.04 13.54 10.65
CA VAL A 124 10.16 14.41 11.01
C VAL A 124 10.89 14.88 9.76
N GLY A 125 11.72 15.92 9.84
CA GLY A 125 12.55 16.29 8.68
C GLY A 125 13.60 17.35 8.91
N SER A 126 13.56 18.11 10.01
CA SER A 126 14.43 19.28 10.15
C SER A 126 15.88 18.86 10.29
N PRO A 127 16.84 19.62 9.74
CA PRO A 127 18.25 19.29 9.85
C PRO A 127 18.69 19.01 11.28
N GLY A 128 19.50 17.97 11.48
CA GLY A 128 20.01 17.50 12.78
C GLY A 128 19.02 16.65 13.58
N SER A 129 17.82 16.38 13.05
CA SER A 129 16.81 15.59 13.76
C SER A 129 17.12 14.09 13.77
N SER A 130 16.71 13.41 14.83
CA SER A 130 17.00 11.98 14.99
C SER A 130 15.89 11.20 15.68
N ILE A 131 15.76 9.93 15.30
CA ILE A 131 14.92 8.94 15.97
C ILE A 131 15.85 7.85 16.49
N GLU A 132 15.84 7.64 17.80
CA GLU A 132 16.71 6.69 18.47
C GLU A 132 15.94 5.78 19.44
N GLY A 133 16.14 4.47 19.33
CA GLY A 133 15.66 3.52 20.35
C GLY A 133 14.15 3.34 20.42
N THR A 134 13.41 3.84 19.42
CA THR A 134 11.95 3.81 19.40
C THR A 134 11.42 2.49 18.85
N THR A 135 10.24 2.09 19.33
CA THR A 135 9.43 1.02 18.76
C THR A 135 8.28 1.62 17.96
N MET A 136 8.14 1.23 16.70
CA MET A 136 7.06 1.66 15.82
C MET A 136 6.32 0.43 15.30
N VAL A 137 5.01 0.38 15.51
CA VAL A 137 4.20 -0.78 15.14
C VAL A 137 3.00 -0.32 14.34
N VAL A 138 2.75 -1.03 13.25
CA VAL A 138 1.57 -0.88 12.43
C VAL A 138 0.96 -2.26 12.28
N ASP A 139 -0.23 -2.42 12.82
CA ASP A 139 -1.01 -3.65 12.82
C ASP A 139 -2.48 -3.27 12.97
N ALA A 140 -3.16 -3.13 11.84
CA ALA A 140 -4.58 -2.79 11.76
C ALA A 140 -5.47 -3.84 12.44
N ASP A 141 -5.09 -5.12 12.42
CA ASP A 141 -5.82 -6.22 13.08
C ASP A 141 -5.87 -6.08 14.60
N THR A 142 -4.86 -5.45 15.21
CA THR A 142 -4.79 -5.22 16.66
C THR A 142 -5.06 -3.76 17.04
N SER A 143 -5.54 -2.96 16.10
CA SER A 143 -5.94 -1.57 16.34
C SER A 143 -7.30 -1.49 17.01
N ASP A 144 -7.41 -0.60 17.99
CA ASP A 144 -8.66 -0.26 18.68
C ASP A 144 -9.45 0.85 17.96
N ALA A 145 -8.98 1.28 16.78
CA ALA A 145 -9.69 2.24 15.95
C ALA A 145 -11.02 1.65 15.46
N PRO A 146 -12.06 2.48 15.26
CA PRO A 146 -13.34 2.00 14.73
C PRO A 146 -13.25 1.53 13.27
N ASN A 147 -12.21 1.94 12.53
CA ASN A 147 -12.04 1.68 11.09
C ASN A 147 -10.55 1.55 10.70
N PRO A 148 -9.79 0.62 11.29
CA PRO A 148 -8.33 0.63 11.23
C PRO A 148 -7.76 0.51 9.81
N TYR A 149 -8.50 -0.11 8.89
CA TYR A 149 -8.15 -0.30 7.50
C TYR A 149 -8.41 0.91 6.58
N ASP A 150 -9.09 1.95 7.06
CA ASP A 150 -9.34 3.16 6.26
C ASP A 150 -8.18 4.17 6.34
N ALA A 151 -7.10 3.81 7.03
CA ALA A 151 -5.92 4.65 7.16
C ALA A 151 -5.37 5.06 5.79
N LEU A 152 -4.95 6.31 5.68
CA LEU A 152 -4.43 6.86 4.44
C LEU A 152 -3.14 6.19 4.01
N ASN A 153 -2.23 5.97 4.97
CA ASN A 153 -0.92 5.39 4.75
C ASN A 153 -0.19 5.11 6.07
N TYR A 154 -0.15 3.88 6.56
CA TYR A 154 0.54 3.59 7.82
C TYR A 154 2.06 3.41 7.67
N ARG A 155 2.81 4.50 7.56
CA ARG A 155 4.28 4.45 7.58
C ARG A 155 4.81 4.29 9.00
N GLY A 156 5.97 3.67 9.16
CA GLY A 156 6.74 3.78 10.40
C GLY A 156 7.25 5.22 10.56
N VAL A 157 8.30 5.55 9.80
CA VAL A 157 8.90 6.88 9.73
C VAL A 157 8.57 7.52 8.39
N ARG A 158 8.17 8.79 8.42
CA ARG A 158 8.01 9.65 7.26
C ARG A 158 8.95 10.85 7.34
N ILE A 159 9.96 10.88 6.47
CA ILE A 159 10.91 12.00 6.37
C ILE A 159 10.39 12.98 5.32
N GLU A 160 9.99 14.18 5.75
CA GLU A 160 9.36 15.21 4.91
C GLU A 160 9.62 16.60 5.50
N MET A 161 9.73 17.63 4.66
CA MET A 161 10.00 19.01 5.13
C MET A 161 9.18 20.12 4.43
N GLY A 162 8.47 19.79 3.34
CA GLY A 162 7.65 20.75 2.61
C GLY A 162 8.49 21.94 2.14
N ARG A 163 8.13 23.16 2.56
CA ARG A 163 8.83 24.42 2.19
C ARG A 163 9.73 24.99 3.28
N MET A 164 9.82 24.32 4.43
CA MET A 164 10.39 24.95 5.63
C MET A 164 11.92 24.94 5.63
N ASN A 165 12.52 23.88 5.10
CA ASN A 165 13.94 23.82 4.77
C ASN A 165 14.09 23.15 3.41
N ASP A 166 15.15 23.52 2.69
CA ASP A 166 15.54 22.89 1.43
C ASP A 166 16.38 21.63 1.67
N ARG A 167 16.89 21.39 2.88
CA ARG A 167 17.65 20.18 3.23
C ARG A 167 17.07 19.46 4.46
N THR A 168 17.18 18.14 4.44
CA THR A 168 16.96 17.17 5.52
C THR A 168 18.19 16.29 5.68
N ASP A 169 18.51 15.85 6.90
CA ASP A 169 19.58 14.86 7.19
C ASP A 169 19.21 13.97 8.38
N VAL A 170 17.96 13.50 8.38
CA VAL A 170 17.38 12.72 9.49
C VAL A 170 18.11 11.40 9.68
N THR A 171 18.41 11.08 10.93
CA THR A 171 19.00 9.79 11.34
C THR A 171 17.99 8.94 12.10
N VAL A 172 17.71 7.72 11.63
CA VAL A 172 16.90 6.69 12.31
C VAL A 172 17.83 5.59 12.79
N ARG A 173 17.94 5.35 14.10
CA ARG A 173 18.93 4.40 14.63
C ARG A 173 18.49 3.62 15.86
N ASN A 174 18.96 2.39 15.96
CA ASN A 174 18.65 1.50 17.09
C ASN A 174 17.14 1.30 17.29
N CYS A 175 16.34 1.36 16.22
CA CYS A 175 14.88 1.27 16.30
C CYS A 175 14.37 -0.15 15.98
N ASP A 176 13.15 -0.45 16.44
CA ASP A 176 12.33 -1.56 15.96
C ASP A 176 11.13 -0.99 15.20
N ILE A 177 10.91 -1.46 13.97
CA ILE A 177 9.78 -1.07 13.12
C ILE A 177 9.10 -2.34 12.64
N ALA A 178 7.79 -2.47 12.85
CA ALA A 178 6.99 -3.56 12.30
C ALA A 178 5.78 -3.01 11.54
N ILE A 179 5.62 -3.45 10.30
CA ILE A 179 4.43 -3.22 9.47
C ILE A 179 3.83 -4.59 9.18
N GLU A 180 2.78 -4.95 9.92
CA GLU A 180 2.17 -6.28 9.92
C GLU A 180 0.93 -6.32 9.02
N SER A 181 -0.19 -5.75 9.45
CA SER A 181 -1.44 -5.66 8.68
C SER A 181 -1.80 -4.21 8.36
N VAL A 182 -2.03 -3.92 7.06
CA VAL A 182 -2.41 -2.58 6.56
C VAL A 182 -3.17 -2.69 5.24
N SER A 183 -4.06 -1.75 4.98
CA SER A 183 -4.61 -1.52 3.63
C SER A 183 -3.60 -0.84 2.70
N HIS A 184 -2.79 0.07 3.24
CA HIS A 184 -1.79 0.80 2.48
C HIS A 184 -0.65 1.33 3.37
N SER A 185 0.59 1.13 2.92
CA SER A 185 1.76 1.76 3.53
C SER A 185 2.83 2.09 2.49
N GLY A 186 3.51 3.22 2.68
CA GLY A 186 4.72 3.55 1.93
C GLY A 186 5.98 2.82 2.41
N GLY A 187 5.95 2.24 3.62
CA GLY A 187 7.07 1.49 4.18
C GLY A 187 7.42 1.77 5.63
N GLY A 188 8.43 1.03 6.11
CA GLY A 188 8.99 1.18 7.46
C GLY A 188 9.68 2.53 7.65
N VAL A 189 10.62 2.89 6.79
CA VAL A 189 11.24 4.23 6.71
C VAL A 189 11.06 4.78 5.32
N VAL A 190 10.37 5.91 5.20
CA VAL A 190 10.07 6.54 3.90
C VAL A 190 10.65 7.94 3.86
N ALA A 191 11.63 8.15 2.98
CA ALA A 191 12.07 9.47 2.58
C ALA A 191 11.19 9.97 1.43
N GLU A 192 10.34 10.96 1.72
CA GLU A 192 9.45 11.58 0.74
C GLU A 192 10.23 12.41 -0.28
N SER A 193 9.56 12.86 -1.34
CA SER A 193 10.21 13.65 -2.40
C SER A 193 10.80 14.99 -1.95
N THR A 194 10.46 15.46 -0.74
CA THR A 194 11.08 16.67 -0.15
C THR A 194 12.27 16.35 0.76
N ALA A 195 12.63 15.07 0.92
CA ALA A 195 13.77 14.66 1.72
C ALA A 195 15.03 14.54 0.84
N SER A 196 16.08 15.28 1.20
CA SER A 196 17.41 15.19 0.62
C SER A 196 18.11 13.92 1.10
N GLU A 197 19.13 14.02 1.96
CA GLU A 197 19.77 12.84 2.55
C GLU A 197 19.07 12.32 3.81
N PHE A 198 19.27 11.03 4.08
CA PHE A 198 18.85 10.39 5.31
C PHE A 198 19.73 9.19 5.65
N THR A 199 19.66 8.77 6.91
CA THR A 199 20.50 7.71 7.45
C THR A 199 19.69 6.72 8.30
N VAL A 200 19.88 5.42 8.07
CA VAL A 200 19.25 4.33 8.83
C VAL A 200 20.33 3.39 9.38
N GLU A 201 20.40 3.21 10.70
CA GLU A 201 21.54 2.54 11.34
C GLU A 201 21.15 1.61 12.48
N ASN A 202 21.66 0.38 12.50
CA ASN A 202 21.40 -0.56 13.59
C ASN A 202 19.89 -0.75 13.89
N THR A 203 19.05 -0.65 12.87
CA THR A 203 17.58 -0.66 12.99
C THR A 203 17.04 -1.97 12.43
N ARG A 204 16.05 -2.56 13.10
CA ARG A 204 15.36 -3.78 12.66
C ARG A 204 13.97 -3.43 12.15
N ILE A 205 13.67 -3.88 10.95
CA ILE A 205 12.43 -3.56 10.22
C ILE A 205 11.80 -4.89 9.80
N GLY A 206 10.55 -5.13 10.21
CA GLY A 206 9.73 -6.27 9.83
C GLY A 206 8.59 -5.81 8.94
N ILE A 207 8.44 -6.40 7.75
CA ILE A 207 7.38 -6.04 6.78
C ILE A 207 6.67 -7.32 6.35
N GLU A 208 5.43 -7.47 6.80
CA GLU A 208 4.58 -8.62 6.46
C GLU A 208 3.53 -8.27 5.38
N ALA A 209 3.25 -6.98 5.20
CA ALA A 209 2.29 -6.47 4.21
C ALA A 209 2.88 -6.42 2.80
N ASP A 210 2.18 -7.05 1.85
CA ASP A 210 2.60 -7.15 0.45
C ASP A 210 2.73 -5.78 -0.23
N GLY A 211 3.65 -5.67 -1.18
CA GLY A 211 3.92 -4.43 -1.90
C GLY A 211 4.55 -3.33 -1.04
N VAL A 212 4.88 -3.57 0.23
CA VAL A 212 5.45 -2.56 1.13
C VAL A 212 6.97 -2.70 1.23
N CYS A 213 7.70 -1.58 1.10
CA CYS A 213 9.15 -1.54 1.30
C CYS A 213 9.52 -1.45 2.80
N GLY A 214 10.65 -2.02 3.19
CA GLY A 214 11.24 -1.74 4.51
C GLY A 214 11.79 -0.31 4.58
N ILE A 215 12.57 0.06 3.57
CA ILE A 215 13.14 1.41 3.42
C ILE A 215 12.84 1.90 1.99
N LEU A 216 12.16 3.03 1.85
CA LEU A 216 11.87 3.65 0.57
C LEU A 216 12.44 5.06 0.51
N GLY A 217 13.38 5.27 -0.41
CA GLY A 217 13.83 6.58 -0.82
C GLY A 217 13.17 7.00 -2.13
N LYS A 218 12.15 7.87 -2.05
CA LYS A 218 11.51 8.42 -3.25
C LYS A 218 12.46 9.37 -4.00
N VAL A 219 12.10 9.63 -5.25
CA VAL A 219 12.72 10.66 -6.09
C VAL A 219 12.67 12.01 -5.36
N PRO A 220 13.81 12.68 -5.13
CA PRO A 220 13.90 13.95 -4.42
C PRO A 220 13.60 15.13 -5.36
N ASP A 221 12.39 15.19 -5.90
CA ASP A 221 11.92 16.23 -6.84
C ASP A 221 10.89 17.20 -6.22
N GLY A 222 10.63 17.08 -4.92
CA GLY A 222 9.61 17.85 -4.21
C GLY A 222 8.17 17.38 -4.44
N GLY A 223 7.94 16.31 -5.21
CA GLY A 223 6.65 15.65 -5.38
C GLY A 223 5.61 16.53 -6.09
N GLY A 224 6.05 17.41 -6.98
CA GLY A 224 5.22 18.34 -7.76
C GLY A 224 4.64 19.52 -6.96
N ALA A 225 4.51 19.42 -5.64
CA ALA A 225 3.98 20.48 -4.77
C ALA A 225 5.06 21.45 -4.25
N TYR A 226 6.31 21.01 -4.27
CA TYR A 226 7.46 21.72 -3.70
C TYR A 226 8.64 21.68 -4.68
N PRO A 227 9.61 22.61 -4.56
CA PRO A 227 10.90 22.48 -5.24
C PRO A 227 11.64 21.22 -4.79
N ALA A 228 12.52 20.72 -5.65
CA ALA A 228 13.49 19.69 -5.25
C ALA A 228 14.32 20.18 -4.04
N PRO A 229 14.57 19.30 -3.04
CA PRO A 229 15.45 19.64 -1.94
C PRO A 229 16.90 19.81 -2.42
N ALA A 230 17.69 20.54 -1.66
CA ALA A 230 19.13 20.71 -1.87
C ALA A 230 19.86 19.36 -1.79
N GLU A 231 20.94 19.24 -2.57
CA GLU A 231 21.87 18.13 -2.46
C GLU A 231 22.56 18.07 -1.08
N PRO A 232 23.05 16.90 -0.65
CA PRO A 232 23.04 15.62 -1.37
C PRO A 232 21.72 14.86 -1.24
N HIS A 233 21.44 13.99 -2.21
CA HIS A 233 20.23 13.15 -2.27
C HIS A 233 20.49 11.71 -1.85
N THR A 234 21.46 11.49 -0.98
CA THR A 234 21.97 10.15 -0.64
C THR A 234 21.20 9.46 0.48
N ALA A 235 21.13 8.14 0.45
CA ALA A 235 20.76 7.31 1.58
C ALA A 235 22.00 6.59 2.14
N THR A 236 22.16 6.60 3.46
CA THR A 236 23.13 5.74 4.15
C THR A 236 22.39 4.72 4.99
N VAL A 237 22.42 3.45 4.59
CA VAL A 237 21.83 2.33 5.34
C VAL A 237 22.96 1.43 5.83
N ARG A 238 23.11 1.32 7.15
CA ARG A 238 24.19 0.51 7.75
C ARG A 238 23.75 -0.34 8.92
N ASN A 239 24.20 -1.58 8.95
CA ASN A 239 23.86 -2.52 10.04
C ASN A 239 22.33 -2.64 10.26
N ALA A 240 21.53 -2.42 9.21
CA ALA A 240 20.09 -2.55 9.28
C ALA A 240 19.68 -3.99 9.01
N SER A 241 18.60 -4.43 9.64
CA SER A 241 17.96 -5.71 9.35
C SER A 241 16.58 -5.45 8.75
N VAL A 242 16.28 -5.97 7.56
CA VAL A 242 14.95 -5.88 6.95
C VAL A 242 14.45 -7.30 6.72
N THR A 243 13.35 -7.66 7.36
CA THR A 243 12.82 -9.02 7.38
C THR A 243 11.33 -9.04 7.07
N GLY A 244 10.79 -10.20 6.70
CA GLY A 244 9.34 -10.45 6.70
C GLY A 244 8.81 -11.04 5.39
N SER A 245 7.52 -11.33 5.40
CA SER A 245 6.83 -12.13 4.37
C SER A 245 6.12 -11.35 3.28
N ALA A 246 6.41 -10.05 3.17
CA ALA A 246 5.85 -9.22 2.11
C ALA A 246 6.31 -9.68 0.72
N SER A 247 5.32 -9.95 -0.14
CA SER A 247 5.51 -10.25 -1.56
C SER A 247 5.69 -8.98 -2.39
N GLY A 248 6.42 -9.09 -3.49
CA GLY A 248 6.69 -7.99 -4.41
C GLY A 248 7.51 -6.82 -3.82
N ASN A 249 7.90 -5.89 -4.70
CA ASN A 249 8.82 -4.78 -4.42
C ASN A 249 10.16 -5.22 -3.81
N ALA A 250 11.06 -4.26 -3.59
CA ALA A 250 12.31 -4.51 -2.87
C ALA A 250 12.16 -4.24 -1.36
N ALA A 251 12.92 -4.96 -0.55
CA ALA A 251 13.04 -4.68 0.88
C ALA A 251 13.62 -3.28 1.14
N ILE A 252 14.57 -2.84 0.30
CA ILE A 252 15.10 -1.48 0.26
C ILE A 252 15.00 -0.96 -1.18
N GLU A 253 14.35 0.17 -1.41
CA GLU A 253 14.30 0.80 -2.73
C GLU A 253 14.75 2.26 -2.67
N LEU A 254 15.66 2.65 -3.57
CA LEU A 254 16.24 3.99 -3.65
C LEU A 254 16.14 4.53 -5.08
N ARG A 255 15.41 5.64 -5.27
CA ARG A 255 15.12 6.25 -6.58
C ARG A 255 15.74 7.64 -6.69
N GLU A 256 16.59 7.86 -7.70
CA GLU A 256 17.36 9.10 -7.90
C GLU A 256 18.19 9.52 -6.67
N ARG A 257 18.83 8.54 -6.04
CA ARG A 257 19.65 8.73 -4.85
C ARG A 257 21.08 8.29 -5.10
N SER A 258 21.70 8.86 -6.13
CA SER A 258 23.10 8.58 -6.51
C SER A 258 24.06 8.75 -5.34
N GLY A 259 25.08 7.89 -5.26
CA GLY A 259 26.05 7.87 -4.16
C GLY A 259 25.55 7.22 -2.87
N SER A 260 24.40 6.56 -2.88
CA SER A 260 23.85 5.88 -1.70
C SER A 260 24.65 4.63 -1.33
N VAL A 261 24.64 4.30 -0.04
CA VAL A 261 25.39 3.16 0.52
C VAL A 261 24.46 2.27 1.32
N VAL A 262 24.45 0.98 0.98
CA VAL A 262 23.84 -0.10 1.77
C VAL A 262 24.97 -1.03 2.22
N ALA A 263 25.32 -0.99 3.51
CA ALA A 263 26.49 -1.70 4.03
C ALA A 263 26.18 -2.49 5.29
N ASN A 264 26.77 -3.69 5.42
CA ASN A 264 26.64 -4.53 6.62
C ASN A 264 25.17 -4.84 6.98
N CYS A 265 24.27 -4.89 6.00
CA CYS A 265 22.84 -5.12 6.23
C CYS A 265 22.50 -6.61 6.17
N CYS A 266 21.41 -6.98 6.84
CA CYS A 266 20.83 -8.31 6.74
C CYS A 266 19.41 -8.17 6.19
N ILE A 267 19.14 -8.79 5.05
CA ILE A 267 17.86 -8.71 4.36
C ILE A 267 17.39 -10.15 4.17
N GLU A 268 16.22 -10.47 4.71
CA GLU A 268 15.60 -11.80 4.63
C GLU A 268 14.12 -11.63 4.24
N GLY A 269 13.68 -12.22 3.14
CA GLY A 269 12.30 -12.09 2.69
C GLY A 269 11.82 -13.34 1.98
N ASP A 270 10.78 -13.97 2.52
CA ASP A 270 10.22 -15.22 2.01
C ASP A 270 8.93 -15.03 1.19
N GLY A 271 8.41 -13.80 1.10
CA GLY A 271 7.28 -13.45 0.24
C GLY A 271 7.64 -13.61 -1.24
N ASP A 272 6.64 -13.91 -2.08
CA ASP A 272 6.88 -14.25 -3.49
C ASP A 272 7.36 -13.01 -4.28
N GLY A 273 8.41 -13.15 -5.08
CA GLY A 273 8.96 -12.06 -5.90
C GLY A 273 9.54 -10.88 -5.12
N ARG A 274 10.04 -11.10 -3.90
CA ARG A 274 10.61 -10.07 -3.04
C ARG A 274 12.07 -9.81 -3.42
N ASP A 275 12.39 -8.60 -3.87
CA ASP A 275 13.77 -8.21 -4.15
C ASP A 275 14.48 -7.73 -2.87
N GLY A 276 15.81 -7.80 -2.86
CA GLY A 276 16.63 -7.35 -1.74
C GLY A 276 16.79 -5.82 -1.71
N VAL A 277 17.61 -5.30 -2.61
CA VAL A 277 17.90 -3.86 -2.74
C VAL A 277 17.69 -3.41 -4.18
N ALA A 278 16.80 -2.45 -4.42
CA ALA A 278 16.57 -1.86 -5.73
C ALA A 278 17.13 -0.43 -5.82
N PHE A 279 17.86 -0.16 -6.90
CA PHE A 279 18.31 1.18 -7.28
C PHE A 279 17.70 1.59 -8.62
N VAL A 280 16.98 2.71 -8.63
CA VAL A 280 16.40 3.30 -9.84
C VAL A 280 17.08 4.63 -10.10
N ARG A 281 17.72 4.79 -11.27
CA ARG A 281 18.37 6.04 -11.70
C ARG A 281 19.33 6.61 -10.65
N SER A 282 20.11 5.73 -10.01
CA SER A 282 20.96 6.06 -8.85
C SER A 282 22.39 5.56 -9.05
N ASP A 283 23.25 6.42 -9.60
CA ASP A 283 24.62 6.06 -9.97
C ASP A 283 25.61 6.13 -8.81
N GLY A 284 26.71 5.38 -8.91
CA GLY A 284 27.79 5.38 -7.92
C GLY A 284 27.35 4.87 -6.55
N CYS A 285 26.31 4.02 -6.52
CA CYS A 285 25.84 3.42 -5.28
C CYS A 285 26.70 2.20 -4.89
N VAL A 286 26.64 1.82 -3.62
CA VAL A 286 27.40 0.66 -3.10
C VAL A 286 26.49 -0.26 -2.29
N VAL A 287 26.53 -1.55 -2.60
CA VAL A 287 26.00 -2.62 -1.74
C VAL A 287 27.18 -3.46 -1.27
N ARG A 288 27.45 -3.51 0.04
CA ARG A 288 28.58 -4.30 0.55
C ARG A 288 28.39 -4.99 1.88
N ASN A 289 29.04 -6.13 2.03
CA ASN A 289 29.07 -6.93 3.26
C ASN A 289 27.67 -7.27 3.79
N ALA A 290 26.73 -7.59 2.90
CA ALA A 290 25.34 -7.83 3.26
C ALA A 290 24.99 -9.32 3.20
N THR A 291 24.03 -9.75 4.00
CA THR A 291 23.27 -10.98 3.74
C THR A 291 21.97 -10.57 3.09
N ILE A 292 21.64 -11.17 1.94
CA ILE A 292 20.41 -10.90 1.19
C ILE A 292 19.82 -12.25 0.76
N ASP A 293 18.95 -12.79 1.60
CA ASP A 293 18.25 -14.06 1.41
C ASP A 293 16.79 -13.76 1.04
N VAL A 294 16.50 -13.68 -0.25
CA VAL A 294 15.18 -13.27 -0.75
C VAL A 294 14.74 -14.17 -1.91
N THR A 295 13.44 -14.20 -2.19
CA THR A 295 12.88 -15.02 -3.29
C THR A 295 13.09 -14.41 -4.68
N GLY A 296 13.24 -13.08 -4.77
CA GLY A 296 13.55 -12.33 -5.99
C GLY A 296 15.05 -12.11 -6.20
N GLU A 297 15.41 -10.97 -6.78
CA GLU A 297 16.81 -10.61 -7.03
C GLU A 297 17.44 -9.91 -5.81
N PRO A 298 18.64 -10.33 -5.36
CA PRO A 298 19.30 -9.71 -4.22
C PRO A 298 19.60 -8.21 -4.41
N VAL A 299 19.99 -7.81 -5.63
CA VAL A 299 20.23 -6.41 -6.00
C VAL A 299 19.68 -6.16 -7.40
N VAL A 300 18.68 -5.29 -7.50
CA VAL A 300 18.05 -4.86 -8.76
C VAL A 300 18.54 -3.48 -9.14
N THR A 301 18.83 -3.28 -10.41
CA THR A 301 19.24 -1.99 -10.96
C THR A 301 18.37 -1.61 -12.16
N SER A 302 17.93 -0.35 -12.19
CA SER A 302 17.21 0.23 -13.33
C SER A 302 17.85 1.57 -13.67
N ASN A 303 18.63 1.59 -14.76
CA ASN A 303 19.43 2.75 -15.18
C ASN A 303 20.34 3.28 -14.04
N ALA A 304 21.06 2.39 -13.36
CA ALA A 304 21.88 2.71 -12.20
C ALA A 304 23.22 1.96 -12.24
N ASP A 305 24.30 2.62 -11.84
CA ASP A 305 25.62 2.00 -11.58
C ASP A 305 25.82 1.70 -10.08
N VAL A 306 26.05 0.42 -9.74
CA VAL A 306 26.14 -0.05 -8.35
C VAL A 306 27.32 -1.00 -8.17
N ASP A 307 28.24 -0.67 -7.24
CA ASP A 307 29.31 -1.57 -6.82
C ASP A 307 28.79 -2.57 -5.76
N VAL A 308 28.79 -3.85 -6.11
CA VAL A 308 28.29 -4.93 -5.25
C VAL A 308 29.44 -5.83 -4.81
N SER A 309 29.68 -5.93 -3.51
CA SER A 309 30.78 -6.75 -2.96
C SER A 309 30.47 -7.41 -1.62
N GLY A 310 30.90 -8.66 -1.42
CA GLY A 310 30.70 -9.36 -0.14
C GLY A 310 29.24 -9.59 0.24
N VAL A 311 28.37 -9.88 -0.75
CA VAL A 311 26.97 -10.26 -0.52
C VAL A 311 26.87 -11.79 -0.35
N SER A 312 26.21 -12.24 0.71
CA SER A 312 25.86 -13.64 1.00
C SER A 312 24.37 -13.86 0.70
N LEU A 313 24.00 -14.97 0.06
CA LEU A 313 22.61 -15.26 -0.36
C LEU A 313 21.86 -16.21 0.59
N GLY A 314 22.29 -16.25 1.84
CA GLY A 314 21.72 -17.14 2.84
C GLY A 314 22.20 -16.78 4.23
N GLY A 315 21.28 -16.84 5.19
CA GLY A 315 21.52 -16.57 6.60
C GLY A 315 20.25 -16.12 7.32
N SER A 316 20.29 -16.10 8.66
CA SER A 316 19.17 -15.60 9.45
C SER A 316 19.41 -14.16 9.88
N CYS A 317 18.41 -13.33 9.69
CA CYS A 317 18.45 -11.91 9.98
C CYS A 317 17.75 -11.57 11.31
N PRO A 318 18.27 -10.61 12.09
CA PRO A 318 17.61 -10.15 13.31
C PRO A 318 16.24 -9.54 13.01
N VAL A 319 15.19 -10.09 13.60
CA VAL A 319 13.81 -9.57 13.47
C VAL A 319 13.53 -8.51 14.53
N PRO A 320 12.55 -7.60 14.33
CA PRO A 320 12.15 -6.64 15.35
C PRO A 320 11.81 -7.28 16.70
N SER A 321 12.07 -6.58 17.81
CA SER A 321 11.79 -7.09 19.17
C SER A 321 10.30 -7.11 19.57
N VAL A 322 9.40 -6.78 18.64
CA VAL A 322 7.96 -6.68 18.91
C VAL A 322 7.28 -8.04 18.68
N PRO A 323 6.24 -8.39 19.45
CA PRO A 323 5.47 -9.59 19.19
C PRO A 323 4.83 -9.51 17.81
N ARG A 324 5.17 -10.44 16.91
CA ARG A 324 4.49 -10.61 15.64
C ARG A 324 3.19 -11.38 15.83
N SER A 325 2.12 -10.93 15.20
CA SER A 325 0.95 -11.79 14.99
C SER A 325 1.37 -12.96 14.08
N PRO A 326 1.06 -14.22 14.42
CA PRO A 326 1.37 -15.35 13.54
C PRO A 326 0.57 -15.19 12.25
N LYS A 327 1.25 -14.98 11.11
CA LYS A 327 0.62 -15.14 9.79
C LYS A 327 0.18 -16.61 9.65
N PRO A 328 -0.99 -16.92 9.06
CA PRO A 328 -1.31 -18.28 8.68
C PRO A 328 -0.17 -18.82 7.80
N SER A 329 0.39 -19.96 8.17
CA SER A 329 1.45 -20.58 7.38
C SER A 329 0.92 -20.96 6.00
N LYS A 330 1.59 -20.53 4.92
CA LYS A 330 1.46 -21.13 3.59
C LYS A 330 1.50 -22.65 3.76
N PRO A 331 0.51 -23.43 3.29
CA PRO A 331 0.53 -24.87 3.46
C PRO A 331 1.82 -25.43 2.88
N PRO A 332 2.44 -26.45 3.51
CA PRO A 332 3.61 -27.08 2.95
C PRO A 332 3.26 -27.62 1.56
N ASP A 333 4.16 -27.40 0.60
CA ASP A 333 4.08 -27.98 -0.73
C ASP A 333 4.18 -29.51 -0.59
N SER A 334 3.03 -30.17 -0.43
CA SER A 334 2.96 -31.61 -0.19
C SER A 334 2.32 -32.30 -1.39
N SER A 335 3.21 -32.86 -2.22
CA SER A 335 2.89 -33.90 -3.17
C SER A 335 2.50 -35.21 -2.45
N ASP A 336 1.21 -35.40 -2.12
CA ASP A 336 0.47 -36.69 -2.18
C ASP A 336 -1.01 -36.47 -1.81
N PRO A 337 -2.01 -37.01 -2.55
CA PRO A 337 -3.42 -36.69 -2.37
C PRO A 337 -4.11 -37.62 -1.37
N GLY A 338 -4.89 -37.05 -0.45
CA GLY A 338 -5.69 -37.82 0.49
C GLY A 338 -6.68 -36.98 1.30
N ASP A 339 -7.84 -36.72 0.69
CA ASP A 339 -9.16 -36.52 1.31
C ASP A 339 -9.26 -35.61 2.55
N ALA A 340 -9.12 -34.31 2.33
CA ALA A 340 -10.10 -33.26 2.70
C ALA A 340 -9.51 -31.92 2.22
N VAL A 341 -10.04 -31.37 1.12
CA VAL A 341 -9.67 -30.02 0.68
C VAL A 341 -10.26 -29.07 1.73
N PRO A 342 -9.47 -28.21 2.41
CA PRO A 342 -10.07 -27.11 3.16
C PRO A 342 -10.88 -26.27 2.16
N GLU A 343 -12.16 -26.11 2.41
CA GLU A 343 -13.04 -25.38 1.52
C GLU A 343 -12.72 -23.88 1.66
N ASP A 344 -12.55 -23.20 0.52
CA ASP A 344 -12.29 -21.77 0.43
C ASP A 344 -13.59 -20.98 0.59
N VAL A 345 -13.55 -19.81 1.19
CA VAL A 345 -14.74 -19.00 1.43
C VAL A 345 -14.65 -17.69 0.65
N LEU A 346 -15.59 -17.43 -0.25
CA LEU A 346 -15.80 -16.11 -0.83
C LEU A 346 -16.95 -15.42 -0.11
N THR A 347 -16.75 -14.19 0.35
CA THR A 347 -17.80 -13.31 0.87
C THR A 347 -17.95 -12.12 -0.07
N ILE A 348 -19.19 -11.82 -0.43
CA ILE A 348 -19.59 -10.72 -1.30
C ILE A 348 -20.36 -9.72 -0.43
N GLU A 349 -19.90 -8.48 -0.34
CA GLU A 349 -20.55 -7.41 0.42
C GLU A 349 -21.02 -6.31 -0.54
N GLY A 350 -22.32 -6.02 -0.53
CA GLY A 350 -22.92 -5.11 -1.50
C GLY A 350 -23.15 -3.69 -0.99
N ALA A 351 -22.84 -2.70 -1.83
CA ALA A 351 -23.55 -1.43 -1.82
C ALA A 351 -25.04 -1.66 -2.21
N PRO A 352 -25.99 -0.77 -1.89
CA PRO A 352 -27.42 -1.00 -2.15
C PRO A 352 -27.76 -1.41 -3.60
N GLY A 353 -28.24 -2.64 -3.79
CA GLY A 353 -28.83 -3.13 -5.04
C GLY A 353 -27.84 -3.76 -6.02
N ALA A 354 -26.85 -4.50 -5.51
CA ALA A 354 -25.90 -5.23 -6.34
C ALA A 354 -26.30 -6.72 -6.47
N ASP A 355 -26.25 -7.24 -7.69
CA ASP A 355 -26.53 -8.64 -8.00
C ASP A 355 -25.23 -9.35 -8.39
N TYR A 356 -25.15 -10.67 -8.17
CA TYR A 356 -23.98 -11.45 -8.57
C TYR A 356 -24.31 -12.85 -9.06
N GLU A 357 -23.41 -13.37 -9.90
CA GLU A 357 -23.32 -14.79 -10.24
C GLU A 357 -21.91 -15.31 -9.95
N LEU A 358 -21.83 -16.44 -9.25
CA LEU A 358 -20.59 -17.13 -8.91
C LEU A 358 -20.64 -18.56 -9.44
N GLY A 359 -19.57 -19.00 -10.08
CA GLY A 359 -19.38 -20.38 -10.52
C GLY A 359 -18.01 -20.88 -10.16
N VAL A 360 -17.92 -22.14 -9.75
CA VAL A 360 -16.66 -22.81 -9.39
C VAL A 360 -16.56 -24.18 -10.05
N THR A 361 -15.34 -24.77 -10.07
CA THR A 361 -15.13 -26.13 -10.59
C THR A 361 -15.52 -27.24 -9.61
N GLY A 362 -15.53 -26.97 -8.29
CA GLY A 362 -15.84 -27.94 -7.25
C GLY A 362 -17.20 -27.74 -6.60
N ASP A 363 -17.35 -28.24 -5.37
CA ASP A 363 -18.57 -28.05 -4.58
C ASP A 363 -18.70 -26.60 -4.12
N LEU A 364 -19.94 -26.12 -3.95
CA LEU A 364 -20.26 -24.78 -3.47
C LEU A 364 -21.45 -24.82 -2.51
N THR A 365 -21.30 -24.20 -1.35
CA THR A 365 -22.33 -24.17 -0.31
C THR A 365 -22.40 -22.80 0.36
N LYS A 366 -23.56 -22.43 0.92
CA LYS A 366 -23.70 -21.15 1.63
C LYS A 366 -22.98 -21.19 2.97
N SER A 367 -22.31 -20.11 3.31
CA SER A 367 -21.57 -19.90 4.54
C SER A 367 -22.12 -18.71 5.32
N ALA A 368 -21.97 -18.76 6.64
CA ALA A 368 -22.26 -17.63 7.53
C ALA A 368 -20.98 -16.87 7.94
N THR A 369 -19.87 -17.12 7.24
CA THR A 369 -18.59 -16.43 7.45
C THR A 369 -18.76 -14.93 7.28
N MET A 370 -18.00 -14.15 8.05
CA MET A 370 -18.11 -12.69 8.08
C MET A 370 -19.53 -12.20 8.40
N ASP A 371 -20.24 -12.87 9.32
CA ASP A 371 -21.63 -12.54 9.69
C ASP A 371 -22.60 -12.49 8.49
N ALA A 372 -22.28 -13.19 7.40
CA ALA A 372 -23.14 -13.27 6.23
C ALA A 372 -24.46 -13.97 6.57
N THR A 373 -25.54 -13.49 5.97
CA THR A 373 -26.84 -14.13 6.11
C THR A 373 -26.90 -15.35 5.21
N ILE A 374 -27.38 -16.48 5.74
CA ILE A 374 -27.88 -17.56 4.88
C ILE A 374 -29.27 -17.11 4.40
N ASP A 375 -29.30 -16.25 3.38
CA ASP A 375 -30.54 -15.71 2.83
C ASP A 375 -31.25 -16.80 2.01
N PRO A 376 -32.54 -17.11 2.25
CA PRO A 376 -33.27 -18.05 1.41
C PRO A 376 -33.49 -17.57 -0.04
N ASN A 377 -33.21 -16.30 -0.36
CA ASN A 377 -33.39 -15.74 -1.71
C ASN A 377 -32.23 -16.05 -2.66
N ASP A 378 -30.99 -16.20 -2.18
CA ASP A 378 -29.90 -16.65 -3.07
C ASP A 378 -30.08 -18.12 -3.42
N THR A 379 -29.75 -18.47 -4.64
CA THR A 379 -29.85 -19.83 -5.13
C THR A 379 -28.46 -20.44 -5.21
N VAL A 380 -28.28 -21.64 -4.66
CA VAL A 380 -27.12 -22.50 -4.95
C VAL A 380 -27.64 -23.71 -5.72
N ASP A 381 -27.14 -23.92 -6.93
CA ASP A 381 -27.44 -25.08 -7.76
C ASP A 381 -26.12 -25.74 -8.21
N GLY A 382 -25.76 -26.85 -7.54
CA GLY A 382 -24.49 -27.54 -7.76
C GLY A 382 -23.29 -26.65 -7.42
N SER A 383 -22.47 -26.34 -8.42
CA SER A 383 -21.24 -25.54 -8.31
C SER A 383 -21.44 -24.06 -8.70
N SER A 384 -22.69 -23.57 -8.66
CA SER A 384 -23.02 -22.21 -9.04
C SER A 384 -23.96 -21.56 -8.02
N ALA A 385 -23.77 -20.26 -7.81
CA ALA A 385 -24.62 -19.42 -6.97
C ALA A 385 -25.06 -18.15 -7.69
N THR A 386 -26.28 -17.71 -7.38
CA THR A 386 -26.79 -16.38 -7.76
C THR A 386 -27.44 -15.74 -6.55
N GLY A 387 -27.22 -14.44 -6.36
CA GLY A 387 -27.74 -13.73 -5.21
C GLY A 387 -27.71 -12.22 -5.37
N GLN A 388 -28.18 -11.53 -4.34
CA GLN A 388 -28.28 -10.08 -4.29
C GLN A 388 -27.81 -9.59 -2.93
N VAL A 389 -26.92 -8.60 -2.93
CA VAL A 389 -26.44 -7.91 -1.74
C VAL A 389 -26.80 -6.42 -1.78
N GLY A 390 -27.04 -5.82 -0.62
CA GLY A 390 -27.36 -4.40 -0.55
C GLY A 390 -27.32 -3.81 0.85
N GLY A 391 -26.97 -2.52 0.94
CA GLY A 391 -27.00 -1.77 2.20
C GLY A 391 -25.98 -2.25 3.25
N GLY A 392 -24.85 -2.82 2.81
CA GLY A 392 -23.86 -3.44 3.68
C GLY A 392 -24.19 -4.89 4.07
N GLY A 393 -25.19 -5.50 3.44
CA GLY A 393 -25.47 -6.94 3.55
C GLY A 393 -24.37 -7.77 2.89
N ARG A 394 -24.17 -8.99 3.38
CA ARG A 394 -23.15 -9.93 2.92
C ARG A 394 -23.75 -11.30 2.66
N ASP A 395 -23.30 -11.89 1.56
CA ASP A 395 -23.51 -13.29 1.25
C ASP A 395 -22.15 -13.98 1.20
N SER A 396 -22.09 -15.22 1.68
CA SER A 396 -20.83 -15.97 1.71
C SER A 396 -21.03 -17.40 1.24
N TYR A 397 -20.02 -17.90 0.53
CA TYR A 397 -20.00 -19.22 -0.07
C TYR A 397 -18.70 -19.93 0.24
N GLU A 398 -18.82 -21.12 0.82
CA GLU A 398 -17.73 -22.07 1.01
C GLU A 398 -17.67 -22.97 -0.24
N TYR A 399 -16.49 -23.09 -0.85
CA TYR A 399 -16.33 -23.72 -2.16
C TYR A 399 -15.00 -24.47 -2.30
N THR A 400 -14.92 -25.34 -3.29
CA THR A 400 -13.66 -26.01 -3.70
C THR A 400 -13.37 -25.78 -5.17
N GLY A 401 -12.09 -25.88 -5.54
CA GLY A 401 -11.64 -25.69 -6.93
C GLY A 401 -11.39 -24.22 -7.28
N GLU A 402 -11.55 -23.88 -8.56
CA GLU A 402 -11.24 -22.56 -9.12
C GLU A 402 -12.53 -21.81 -9.45
N ILE A 403 -12.49 -20.47 -9.40
CA ILE A 403 -13.60 -19.62 -9.85
C ILE A 403 -13.65 -19.66 -11.38
N THR A 404 -14.79 -20.10 -11.92
CA THR A 404 -15.05 -20.19 -13.37
C THR A 404 -16.01 -19.11 -13.86
N ARG A 405 -16.75 -18.46 -12.95
CA ARG A 405 -17.68 -17.37 -13.26
C ARG A 405 -17.76 -16.40 -12.09
N LEU A 406 -17.64 -15.11 -12.38
CA LEU A 406 -17.78 -14.05 -11.40
C LEU A 406 -18.37 -12.82 -12.09
N VAL A 407 -19.70 -12.73 -12.08
CA VAL A 407 -20.45 -11.60 -12.64
C VAL A 407 -20.91 -10.74 -11.48
N LEU A 408 -20.56 -9.45 -11.52
CA LEU A 408 -20.87 -8.49 -10.46
C LEU A 408 -21.58 -7.29 -11.08
N ASP A 409 -22.86 -7.13 -10.77
CA ASP A 409 -23.70 -6.04 -11.28
C ASP A 409 -23.94 -5.04 -10.14
N GLY A 410 -23.19 -3.95 -10.14
CA GLY A 410 -23.22 -2.93 -9.08
C GLY A 410 -21.96 -2.92 -8.21
N GLY A 411 -21.93 -2.00 -7.24
CA GLY A 411 -20.77 -1.82 -6.36
C GLY A 411 -20.69 -2.91 -5.30
N VAL A 412 -19.67 -3.77 -5.35
CA VAL A 412 -19.42 -4.83 -4.37
C VAL A 412 -17.98 -4.79 -3.87
N ASN A 413 -17.79 -5.22 -2.62
CA ASN A 413 -16.50 -5.58 -2.05
C ASN A 413 -16.43 -7.09 -1.93
N LEU A 414 -15.30 -7.69 -2.28
CA LEU A 414 -15.08 -9.12 -2.12
C LEU A 414 -14.10 -9.39 -0.98
N TYR A 415 -14.34 -10.49 -0.29
CA TYR A 415 -13.45 -11.03 0.71
C TYR A 415 -13.22 -12.51 0.44
N TYR A 416 -11.97 -12.95 0.49
CA TYR A 416 -11.61 -14.36 0.38
C TYR A 416 -11.04 -14.83 1.72
N ASN A 417 -11.65 -15.87 2.28
CA ASN A 417 -11.36 -16.38 3.61
C ASN A 417 -11.39 -15.30 4.71
N GLY A 418 -12.25 -14.30 4.55
CA GLY A 418 -12.42 -13.17 5.48
C GLY A 418 -11.52 -11.96 5.22
N GLU A 419 -10.59 -12.05 4.27
CA GLU A 419 -9.69 -10.95 3.90
C GLU A 419 -10.21 -10.21 2.66
N SER A 420 -10.23 -8.87 2.68
CA SER A 420 -10.65 -8.10 1.51
C SER A 420 -9.66 -8.30 0.36
N ILE A 421 -10.18 -8.58 -0.83
CA ILE A 421 -9.36 -8.90 -2.01
C ILE A 421 -9.69 -7.99 -3.20
N ASP A 422 -8.69 -7.81 -4.07
CA ASP A 422 -8.92 -7.37 -5.45
C ASP A 422 -9.28 -8.60 -6.30
N PRO A 423 -10.51 -8.69 -6.85
CA PRO A 423 -10.94 -9.81 -7.68
C PRO A 423 -10.02 -10.09 -8.85
N ALA A 424 -9.38 -9.06 -9.41
CA ALA A 424 -8.51 -9.23 -10.56
C ALA A 424 -7.32 -10.16 -10.31
N THR A 425 -6.91 -10.31 -9.05
CA THR A 425 -5.79 -11.17 -8.63
C THR A 425 -6.14 -12.66 -8.67
N TYR A 426 -7.43 -13.00 -8.68
CA TYR A 426 -7.93 -14.39 -8.57
C TYR A 426 -8.57 -14.89 -9.87
N LEU A 427 -8.59 -14.06 -10.92
CA LEU A 427 -9.13 -14.42 -12.22
C LEU A 427 -8.01 -14.90 -13.17
N PRO A 428 -8.28 -15.93 -13.99
CA PRO A 428 -7.24 -16.64 -14.73
C PRO A 428 -6.70 -15.88 -15.94
N ASN A 429 -7.40 -14.85 -16.43
CA ASN A 429 -6.98 -14.06 -17.59
C ASN A 429 -7.01 -12.56 -17.32
N THR A 430 -6.16 -11.84 -18.05
CA THR A 430 -6.12 -10.38 -18.14
C THR A 430 -6.11 -9.94 -19.59
N VAL A 431 -6.76 -8.81 -19.87
CA VAL A 431 -6.71 -8.09 -21.14
C VAL A 431 -6.29 -6.64 -20.88
N THR A 432 -5.35 -6.12 -21.66
CA THR A 432 -4.90 -4.73 -21.55
C THR A 432 -5.01 -4.04 -22.90
N ILE A 433 -5.55 -2.83 -22.92
CA ILE A 433 -5.60 -1.94 -24.07
C ILE A 433 -4.55 -0.83 -23.87
N GLU A 434 -3.52 -0.80 -24.71
CA GLU A 434 -2.52 0.26 -24.73
C GLU A 434 -2.79 1.22 -25.89
N SER A 435 -3.14 2.45 -25.58
CA SER A 435 -3.47 3.48 -26.57
C SER A 435 -2.21 4.10 -27.17
N ALA A 436 -2.14 4.13 -28.50
CA ALA A 436 -1.08 4.84 -29.21
C ALA A 436 -1.34 6.36 -29.31
N SER A 437 -2.60 6.80 -29.19
CA SER A 437 -2.95 8.23 -29.23
C SER A 437 -4.26 8.54 -28.50
N TYR A 438 -5.35 7.94 -28.97
CA TYR A 438 -6.64 7.92 -28.31
C TYR A 438 -7.39 6.68 -28.78
N VAL A 439 -8.05 6.00 -27.85
CA VAL A 439 -8.83 4.82 -28.14
C VAL A 439 -10.07 4.80 -27.26
N GLU A 440 -11.20 4.40 -27.84
CA GLU A 440 -12.40 3.97 -27.12
C GLU A 440 -12.55 2.46 -27.32
N TYR A 441 -12.98 1.73 -26.29
CA TYR A 441 -13.14 0.28 -26.39
C TYR A 441 -14.36 -0.23 -25.64
N GLU A 442 -14.85 -1.38 -26.10
CA GLU A 442 -15.84 -2.22 -25.46
C GLU A 442 -15.34 -3.67 -25.49
N ILE A 443 -15.33 -4.33 -24.33
CA ILE A 443 -14.87 -5.72 -24.14
C ILE A 443 -16.03 -6.51 -23.56
N GLU A 444 -16.47 -7.55 -24.26
CA GLU A 444 -17.45 -8.50 -23.73
C GLU A 444 -16.77 -9.85 -23.46
N THR A 445 -17.11 -10.47 -22.34
CA THR A 445 -16.57 -11.77 -21.89
C THR A 445 -17.70 -12.77 -21.63
N THR A 446 -17.37 -14.06 -21.61
CA THR A 446 -18.37 -15.11 -21.36
C THR A 446 -18.84 -15.16 -19.90
N ASP A 447 -17.94 -14.90 -18.94
CA ASP A 447 -18.10 -15.32 -17.54
C ASP A 447 -17.80 -14.23 -16.50
N GLY A 448 -17.67 -12.98 -16.92
CA GLY A 448 -17.50 -11.82 -16.05
C GLY A 448 -16.23 -11.04 -16.37
N ILE A 449 -16.20 -9.77 -16.00
CA ILE A 449 -15.00 -8.94 -16.17
C ILE A 449 -14.90 -7.97 -15.00
N VAL A 450 -13.69 -7.67 -14.56
CA VAL A 450 -13.42 -6.69 -13.49
C VAL A 450 -12.23 -5.82 -13.89
N LYS A 451 -12.13 -4.62 -13.32
CA LYS A 451 -10.96 -3.76 -13.51
C LYS A 451 -9.72 -4.43 -12.91
N SER A 452 -8.57 -4.22 -13.54
CA SER A 452 -7.26 -4.77 -13.14
C SER A 452 -6.17 -3.72 -13.28
N ALA A 453 -5.01 -3.98 -12.69
CA ALA A 453 -3.79 -3.20 -12.86
C ALA A 453 -2.61 -4.03 -13.42
N ALA A 454 -2.90 -5.16 -14.09
CA ALA A 454 -1.89 -6.13 -14.54
C ALA A 454 -0.77 -5.52 -15.41
N MET A 455 -1.08 -4.53 -16.24
CA MET A 455 -0.08 -3.75 -16.98
C MET A 455 -0.25 -2.24 -16.76
N GLY A 456 -1.49 -1.78 -16.70
CA GLY A 456 -1.89 -0.43 -16.31
C GLY A 456 -3.29 -0.46 -15.70
N ALA A 457 -3.52 0.35 -14.67
CA ALA A 457 -4.81 0.38 -13.98
C ALA A 457 -5.88 0.97 -14.90
N ALA A 458 -7.00 0.26 -15.07
CA ALA A 458 -8.15 0.81 -15.77
C ALA A 458 -8.60 2.14 -15.14
N ASP A 459 -8.89 3.12 -15.98
CA ASP A 459 -9.22 4.47 -15.54
C ASP A 459 -10.49 4.47 -14.66
N PRO A 460 -10.58 5.37 -13.66
CA PRO A 460 -11.78 5.44 -12.80
C PRO A 460 -13.07 5.73 -13.56
N SER A 461 -12.99 6.35 -14.75
CA SER A 461 -14.14 6.62 -15.62
C SER A 461 -14.62 5.42 -16.42
N ASP A 462 -13.80 4.37 -16.55
CA ASP A 462 -14.21 3.16 -17.24
C ASP A 462 -15.34 2.47 -16.47
N THR A 463 -16.22 1.79 -17.20
CA THR A 463 -17.34 1.09 -16.59
C THR A 463 -17.19 -0.41 -16.79
N VAL A 464 -17.61 -1.15 -15.77
CA VAL A 464 -17.77 -2.60 -15.79
C VAL A 464 -19.21 -2.86 -15.38
N ASP A 465 -19.94 -3.57 -16.23
CA ASP A 465 -21.32 -3.97 -16.01
C ASP A 465 -21.42 -5.46 -16.37
N GLY A 466 -21.40 -6.31 -15.33
CA GLY A 466 -21.41 -7.75 -15.44
C GLY A 466 -20.24 -8.34 -16.24
N THR A 467 -20.50 -8.64 -17.51
CA THR A 467 -19.54 -9.24 -18.44
C THR A 467 -18.94 -8.25 -19.43
N THR A 468 -19.34 -6.98 -19.37
CA THR A 468 -18.95 -5.94 -20.32
C THR A 468 -18.11 -4.86 -19.65
N ALA A 469 -16.97 -4.51 -20.24
CA ALA A 469 -16.17 -3.37 -19.86
C ALA A 469 -16.13 -2.34 -20.99
N THR A 470 -16.36 -1.05 -20.68
CA THR A 470 -16.20 0.05 -21.64
C THR A 470 -15.30 1.13 -21.08
N GLY A 471 -14.48 1.74 -21.94
CA GLY A 471 -13.50 2.74 -21.50
C GLY A 471 -12.83 3.49 -22.63
N GLN A 472 -11.91 4.37 -22.25
CA GLN A 472 -11.14 5.18 -23.18
C GLN A 472 -9.74 5.47 -22.64
N ALA A 473 -8.72 5.41 -23.49
CA ALA A 473 -7.33 5.72 -23.10
C ALA A 473 -6.69 6.76 -24.03
N GLY A 474 -6.04 7.77 -23.44
CA GLY A 474 -5.20 8.75 -24.15
C GLY A 474 -3.80 8.22 -24.48
N GLU A 475 -2.96 9.03 -25.13
CA GLU A 475 -1.65 8.62 -25.66
C GLU A 475 -0.75 8.00 -24.58
N GLY A 476 -0.37 6.73 -24.78
CA GLY A 476 0.46 5.94 -23.85
C GLY A 476 -0.30 5.41 -22.63
N GLY A 477 -1.61 5.65 -22.54
CA GLY A 477 -2.49 5.09 -21.51
C GLY A 477 -2.68 3.59 -21.69
N GLN A 478 -2.79 2.90 -20.56
CA GLN A 478 -3.00 1.45 -20.50
C GLN A 478 -4.13 1.13 -19.52
N ASP A 479 -5.20 0.53 -20.02
CA ASP A 479 -6.31 0.06 -19.19
C ASP A 479 -6.34 -1.46 -19.18
N SER A 480 -6.34 -2.06 -17.98
CA SER A 480 -6.35 -3.52 -17.82
C SER A 480 -7.62 -4.01 -17.14
N PHE A 481 -8.08 -5.18 -17.57
CA PHE A 481 -9.21 -5.89 -17.01
C PHE A 481 -8.84 -7.35 -16.79
N ALA A 482 -9.46 -7.99 -15.80
CA ALA A 482 -9.31 -9.41 -15.53
C ALA A 482 -10.65 -10.12 -15.70
N TYR A 483 -10.63 -11.36 -16.20
CA TYR A 483 -11.83 -12.11 -16.56
C TYR A 483 -11.63 -13.63 -16.46
N PRO A 484 -12.64 -14.41 -16.03
CA PRO A 484 -12.69 -15.84 -16.29
C PRO A 484 -13.27 -16.12 -17.68
N GLY A 485 -13.11 -17.34 -18.19
CA GLY A 485 -13.64 -17.73 -19.50
C GLY A 485 -12.89 -17.09 -20.68
N GLU A 486 -13.62 -16.67 -21.71
CA GLU A 486 -13.07 -16.14 -22.97
C GLU A 486 -13.64 -14.75 -23.30
N ILE A 487 -12.93 -14.00 -24.15
CA ILE A 487 -13.42 -12.74 -24.73
C ILE A 487 -14.39 -13.09 -25.88
N GLU A 488 -15.65 -12.66 -25.77
CA GLU A 488 -16.67 -12.83 -26.81
C GLU A 488 -16.55 -11.76 -27.90
N SER A 489 -16.37 -10.50 -27.50
CA SER A 489 -16.21 -9.39 -28.42
C SER A 489 -15.20 -8.36 -27.87
N LEU A 490 -14.54 -7.68 -28.80
CA LEU A 490 -13.58 -6.62 -28.52
C LEU A 490 -13.73 -5.57 -29.61
N ASP A 491 -14.45 -4.49 -29.31
CA ASP A 491 -14.58 -3.32 -30.17
C ASP A 491 -13.57 -2.25 -29.75
N ILE A 492 -12.86 -1.69 -30.72
CA ILE A 492 -11.77 -0.73 -30.50
C ILE A 492 -11.87 0.34 -31.59
N ASP A 493 -12.22 1.56 -31.19
CA ASP A 493 -12.19 2.75 -32.04
C ASP A 493 -10.95 3.58 -31.73
N GLY A 494 -9.89 3.36 -32.51
CA GLY A 494 -8.62 4.05 -32.37
C GLY A 494 -7.42 3.15 -32.63
N ASP A 495 -6.22 3.72 -32.51
CA ASP A 495 -4.97 2.98 -32.64
C ASP A 495 -4.52 2.47 -31.27
N ALA A 496 -4.60 1.15 -31.05
CA ALA A 496 -4.17 0.51 -29.81
C ALA A 496 -3.43 -0.83 -30.04
N THR A 497 -2.58 -1.18 -29.06
CA THR A 497 -2.02 -2.52 -28.91
C THR A 497 -2.81 -3.25 -27.83
N VAL A 498 -3.29 -4.45 -28.12
CA VAL A 498 -4.03 -5.27 -27.14
C VAL A 498 -3.11 -6.35 -26.62
N TYR A 499 -3.12 -6.58 -25.32
CA TYR A 499 -2.40 -7.65 -24.66
C TYR A 499 -3.38 -8.62 -24.01
N ARG A 500 -3.10 -9.93 -24.08
CA ARG A 500 -3.73 -10.96 -23.25
C ARG A 500 -2.65 -11.59 -22.38
N ASN A 501 -2.81 -11.55 -21.06
CA ASN A 501 -1.83 -12.10 -20.11
C ASN A 501 -0.41 -11.58 -20.38
N GLY A 502 -0.26 -10.27 -20.59
CA GLY A 502 1.01 -9.61 -20.89
C GLY A 502 1.60 -9.89 -22.28
N THR A 503 0.94 -10.71 -23.11
CA THR A 503 1.40 -11.05 -24.46
C THR A 503 0.59 -10.27 -25.49
N VAL A 504 1.26 -9.66 -26.47
CA VAL A 504 0.60 -8.90 -27.54
C VAL A 504 -0.35 -9.81 -28.32
N LEU A 505 -1.64 -9.47 -28.29
CA LEU A 505 -2.73 -10.10 -29.01
C LEU A 505 -3.01 -9.41 -30.35
N SER A 506 -2.90 -8.08 -30.42
CA SER A 506 -3.05 -7.30 -31.66
C SER A 506 -2.26 -5.97 -31.61
N LYS A 507 -1.99 -5.35 -32.77
CA LYS A 507 -1.25 -4.08 -32.92
C LYS A 507 -1.98 -3.08 -33.83
N PRO A 508 -1.68 -1.76 -33.71
CA PRO A 508 -2.26 -0.74 -34.57
C PRO A 508 -2.04 -1.02 -36.06
N GLY A 509 -3.10 -0.97 -36.86
CA GLY A 509 -3.04 -1.14 -38.33
C GLY A 509 -2.77 -2.57 -38.84
N GLY A 510 -2.90 -3.61 -38.00
CA GLY A 510 -2.72 -5.01 -38.40
C GLY A 510 -3.75 -5.49 -39.42
N THR A 511 -3.33 -6.26 -40.43
CA THR A 511 -4.24 -6.89 -41.40
C THR A 511 -4.99 -8.06 -40.77
N SER A 512 -6.25 -8.26 -41.18
CA SER A 512 -7.26 -9.22 -40.67
C SER A 512 -6.83 -10.70 -40.54
N SER A 513 -5.62 -11.08 -40.94
CA SER A 513 -5.07 -12.42 -40.76
C SER A 513 -4.26 -12.61 -39.46
N GLU A 514 -3.83 -11.54 -38.78
CA GLU A 514 -3.24 -11.62 -37.43
C GLU A 514 -4.31 -11.56 -36.32
N GLN A 515 -5.56 -11.25 -36.67
CA GLN A 515 -6.73 -11.26 -35.79
C GLN A 515 -7.39 -12.65 -35.65
N SER A 516 -6.77 -13.73 -36.13
CA SER A 516 -7.38 -15.07 -36.17
C SER A 516 -7.53 -15.77 -34.81
N GLY A 517 -7.16 -15.10 -33.71
CA GLY A 517 -7.40 -15.54 -32.33
C GLY A 517 -8.59 -14.87 -31.65
N LEU A 518 -9.25 -13.92 -32.30
CA LEU A 518 -10.44 -13.23 -31.79
C LEU A 518 -11.68 -13.67 -32.58
N PRO A 519 -12.83 -13.95 -31.94
CA PRO A 519 -14.08 -14.11 -32.66
C PRO A 519 -14.39 -12.85 -33.48
N VAL A 520 -14.67 -13.03 -34.76
CA VAL A 520 -15.09 -11.97 -35.69
C VAL A 520 -16.55 -11.62 -35.39
N PHE A 521 -16.93 -10.34 -35.22
CA PHE A 521 -18.13 -9.63 -35.73
C PHE A 521 -18.16 -8.21 -35.11
N GLY A 522 -17.70 -7.11 -35.74
CA GLY A 522 -18.43 -6.22 -36.68
C GLY A 522 -18.90 -4.94 -35.96
N ARG A 523 -18.57 -3.68 -36.35
CA ARG A 523 -18.39 -3.06 -37.68
C ARG A 523 -17.43 -1.85 -37.60
N LEU A 524 -16.53 -1.78 -38.59
CA LEU A 524 -16.09 -0.52 -39.18
C LEU A 524 -17.28 0.23 -39.79
N SER A 525 -17.56 1.43 -39.31
CA SER A 525 -18.12 2.50 -40.14
C SER A 525 -17.28 3.76 -39.97
N ALA A 526 -16.86 4.29 -41.12
CA ALA A 526 -15.96 5.42 -41.33
C ALA A 526 -16.40 6.75 -40.70
#